data_AF-A0A957E0H2-F1
#
_entry.id   AF-A0A957E0H2-F1
#
_cell.length_a   1.000
_cell.length_b   1.000
_cell.length_c   1.000
_cell.angle_alpha   90.00
_cell.angle_beta   90.00
_cell.angle_gamma   90.00
#
_symmetry.space_group_name_H-M   'P 1'
#
loop_
_entity.id
_entity.type
_entity.pdbx_description
1 polymer ?
#
loop_
_entity_poly.entity_id
_entity_poly.type
_entity_poly.pdbx_seq_one_letter_code
_entity_poly.pdbx_strand_id
1 'polypeptide(L)'
;MKGSNRSLIRIILALVAVGAIILLVAFFIMDRAGDVPGSNKNDLDKRLTQQLSDGIVYALDIGTQADPAKIALGEALFFDKELGGNRDTSCATCHHPLLHGGDGLPVSLGTGGRGLGTARTVGEGRELIPRNAPEIFNRGAVEWQTMFWDGRVDTYSEDINSPAGTQLPAGLDNALAVQAMFPVTSRDEMRGRDGDICEVENNET
;
A
#
# COMPACT_ATOMS: atom_id res chain seq x y z
N MET A 1 32.76 -2.53 -71.76
CA MET A 1 33.16 -2.57 -70.33
C MET A 1 31.96 -2.28 -69.41
N LYS A 2 30.95 -3.17 -69.31
CA LYS A 2 29.71 -2.90 -68.53
C LYS A 2 29.25 -4.08 -67.63
N GLY A 3 30.10 -5.08 -67.40
CA GLY A 3 29.75 -6.32 -66.70
C GLY A 3 30.18 -6.42 -65.21
N SER A 4 31.19 -5.67 -64.77
CA SER A 4 31.81 -5.89 -63.45
C SER A 4 30.97 -5.36 -62.26
N ASN A 5 30.37 -4.17 -62.39
CA ASN A 5 29.67 -3.52 -61.27
C ASN A 5 28.40 -4.24 -60.80
N ARG A 6 27.71 -4.99 -61.67
CA ARG A 6 26.48 -5.71 -61.28
C ARG A 6 26.77 -6.90 -60.36
N SER A 7 27.95 -7.52 -60.49
CA SER A 7 28.37 -8.61 -59.61
C SER A 7 28.78 -8.08 -58.23
N LEU A 8 29.55 -6.99 -58.19
CA LEU A 8 29.96 -6.31 -56.96
C LEU A 8 28.76 -5.80 -56.14
N ILE A 9 27.76 -5.17 -56.77
CA ILE A 9 26.56 -4.68 -56.07
C ILE A 9 25.75 -5.84 -55.46
N ARG A 10 25.65 -6.99 -56.16
CA ARG A 10 24.97 -8.19 -55.62
C ARG A 10 25.68 -8.78 -54.41
N ILE A 11 27.02 -8.78 -54.43
CA ILE A 11 27.84 -9.25 -53.29
C ILE A 11 27.67 -8.32 -52.09
N ILE A 12 27.70 -7.00 -52.30
CA ILE A 12 27.52 -6.02 -51.21
C ILE A 12 26.12 -6.15 -50.59
N LEU A 13 25.07 -6.24 -51.42
CA LEU A 13 23.70 -6.43 -50.93
C LEU A 13 23.52 -7.74 -50.16
N ALA A 14 24.16 -8.83 -50.62
CA ALA A 14 24.14 -10.10 -49.90
C ALA A 14 24.85 -10.01 -48.55
N LEU A 15 25.99 -9.33 -48.47
CA LEU A 15 26.73 -9.13 -47.21
C LEU A 15 25.95 -8.26 -46.22
N VAL A 16 25.29 -7.20 -46.69
CA VAL A 16 24.42 -6.35 -45.86
C VAL A 16 23.21 -7.12 -45.35
N ALA A 17 22.56 -7.93 -46.20
CA ALA A 17 21.44 -8.76 -45.79
C ALA A 17 21.84 -9.81 -44.74
N VAL A 18 22.99 -10.47 -44.93
CA VAL A 18 23.55 -11.42 -43.95
C VAL A 18 23.87 -10.71 -42.63
N GLY A 19 24.50 -9.53 -42.68
CA GLY A 19 24.77 -8.73 -41.48
C GLY A 19 23.50 -8.32 -40.73
N ALA A 20 22.45 -7.91 -41.44
CA ALA A 20 21.15 -7.56 -40.84
C ALA A 20 20.45 -8.78 -40.22
N ILE A 21 20.53 -9.95 -40.85
CA ILE A 21 19.99 -11.20 -40.30
C ILE A 21 20.77 -11.60 -39.03
N ILE A 22 22.10 -11.50 -39.04
CA ILE A 22 22.92 -11.79 -37.85
C ILE A 22 22.55 -10.85 -36.70
N LEU A 23 22.38 -9.55 -36.98
CA LEU A 23 21.96 -8.57 -35.97
C LEU A 23 20.55 -8.84 -35.43
N LEU A 24 19.59 -9.20 -36.29
CA LEU A 24 18.24 -9.57 -35.85
C LEU A 24 18.23 -10.86 -35.03
N VAL A 25 19.02 -11.86 -35.42
CA VAL A 25 19.17 -13.11 -34.66
C VAL A 25 19.86 -12.83 -33.32
N ALA A 26 20.91 -12.01 -33.29
CA ALA A 26 21.56 -11.61 -32.05
C ALA A 26 20.61 -10.83 -31.12
N PHE A 27 19.80 -9.93 -31.68
CA PHE A 27 18.78 -9.20 -30.92
C PHE A 27 17.72 -10.14 -30.33
N PHE A 28 17.22 -11.11 -31.12
CA PHE A 28 16.29 -12.15 -30.63
C PHE A 28 16.91 -13.08 -29.58
N ILE A 29 18.20 -13.39 -29.67
CA ILE A 29 18.92 -14.20 -28.68
C ILE A 29 19.12 -13.40 -27.39
N MET A 30 19.46 -12.10 -27.47
CA MET A 30 19.64 -11.24 -26.29
C MET A 30 18.32 -10.91 -25.60
N ASP A 31 17.21 -10.76 -26.33
CA ASP A 31 15.87 -10.57 -25.75
C ASP A 31 15.40 -11.82 -24.95
N ARG A 32 15.81 -13.02 -25.38
CA ARG A 32 15.63 -14.29 -24.64
C ARG A 32 16.55 -14.41 -23.42
N ALA A 33 17.60 -13.60 -23.31
CA ALA A 33 18.57 -13.64 -22.22
C ALA A 33 18.22 -12.72 -21.04
N GLY A 34 17.02 -12.10 -21.05
CA GLY A 34 16.47 -11.38 -19.91
C GLY A 34 16.06 -12.29 -18.72
N ASP A 35 16.12 -13.61 -18.87
CA ASP A 35 15.97 -14.55 -17.75
C ASP A 35 17.28 -14.59 -16.93
N VAL A 36 17.17 -14.39 -15.62
CA VAL A 36 18.29 -14.49 -14.65
C VAL A 36 19.05 -15.81 -14.87
N PRO A 37 20.37 -15.79 -15.16
CA PRO A 37 21.14 -17.00 -15.41
C PRO A 37 21.08 -17.94 -14.19
N GLY A 38 20.36 -19.06 -14.33
CA GLY A 38 20.31 -20.16 -13.35
C GLY A 38 18.95 -20.45 -12.70
N SER A 39 17.91 -19.61 -12.87
CA SER A 39 16.59 -19.94 -12.30
C SER A 39 15.68 -20.60 -13.35
N ASN A 40 15.59 -21.92 -13.34
CA ASN A 40 14.47 -22.60 -13.98
C ASN A 40 13.21 -22.26 -13.19
N LYS A 41 12.17 -21.67 -13.79
CA LYS A 41 10.92 -21.31 -13.10
C LYS A 41 10.32 -22.51 -12.35
N ASN A 42 10.45 -23.70 -12.92
CA ASN A 42 10.05 -24.97 -12.29
C ASN A 42 10.86 -25.35 -11.03
N ASP A 43 12.05 -24.78 -10.84
CA ASP A 43 12.88 -24.97 -9.64
C ASP A 43 12.47 -24.00 -8.53
N LEU A 44 12.17 -22.74 -8.87
CA LEU A 44 11.67 -21.74 -7.91
C LEU A 44 10.30 -22.14 -7.34
N ASP A 45 9.37 -22.59 -8.19
CA ASP A 45 8.03 -22.99 -7.74
C ASP A 45 8.09 -24.20 -6.80
N LYS A 46 9.01 -25.14 -7.06
CA LYS A 46 9.25 -26.29 -6.16
C LYS A 46 9.83 -25.85 -4.83
N ARG A 47 10.79 -24.91 -4.84
CA ARG A 47 11.37 -24.36 -3.61
C ARG A 47 10.34 -23.60 -2.79
N LEU A 48 9.49 -22.79 -3.42
CA LEU A 48 8.38 -22.11 -2.75
C LEU A 48 7.41 -23.12 -2.14
N THR A 49 6.97 -24.11 -2.93
CA THR A 49 6.06 -25.16 -2.44
C THR A 49 6.64 -25.92 -1.25
N GLN A 50 7.95 -26.19 -1.27
CA GLN A 50 8.65 -26.81 -0.15
C GLN A 50 8.63 -25.90 1.08
N GLN A 51 8.94 -24.61 0.95
CA GLN A 51 8.88 -23.65 2.08
C GLN A 51 7.48 -23.51 2.67
N LEU A 52 6.43 -23.52 1.83
CA LEU A 52 5.04 -23.55 2.29
C LEU A 52 4.73 -24.86 3.04
N SER A 53 5.23 -25.99 2.54
CA SER A 53 5.02 -27.32 3.14
C SER A 53 5.78 -27.50 4.46
N ASP A 54 6.95 -26.89 4.58
CA ASP A 54 7.78 -26.89 5.79
C ASP A 54 7.20 -25.99 6.90
N GLY A 55 6.09 -25.28 6.64
CA GLY A 55 5.43 -24.40 7.59
C GLY A 55 6.17 -23.10 7.87
N ILE A 56 7.14 -22.73 7.03
CA ILE A 56 7.85 -21.44 7.12
C ILE A 56 6.88 -20.28 6.82
N VAL A 57 5.89 -20.53 5.97
CA VAL A 57 4.79 -19.62 5.68
C VAL A 57 3.49 -20.35 5.98
N TYR A 58 2.65 -19.74 6.79
CA TYR A 58 1.34 -20.29 7.16
C TYR A 58 0.25 -19.23 6.90
N ALA A 59 -0.99 -19.69 6.78
CA ALA A 59 -2.14 -18.80 6.69
C ALA A 59 -2.29 -18.07 8.03
N LEU A 60 -2.49 -16.75 7.98
CA LEU A 60 -2.75 -15.95 9.17
C LEU A 60 -4.01 -16.43 9.86
N ASP A 61 -3.97 -16.49 11.19
CA ASP A 61 -5.16 -16.69 12.00
C ASP A 61 -5.95 -15.36 12.05
N ILE A 62 -7.06 -15.31 11.32
CA ILE A 62 -7.96 -14.16 11.31
C ILE A 62 -8.91 -14.15 12.52
N GLY A 63 -8.76 -15.10 13.45
CA GLY A 63 -9.59 -15.27 14.62
C GLY A 63 -11.02 -15.69 14.29
N THR A 64 -11.92 -15.51 15.25
CA THR A 64 -13.35 -15.72 15.03
C THR A 64 -13.93 -14.58 14.21
N GLN A 65 -14.74 -14.92 13.20
CA GLN A 65 -15.44 -13.92 12.40
C GLN A 65 -16.32 -13.04 13.31
N ALA A 66 -16.13 -11.72 13.21
CA ALA A 66 -16.89 -10.76 13.98
C ALA A 66 -18.38 -10.81 13.65
N ASP A 67 -19.21 -10.41 14.61
CA ASP A 67 -20.65 -10.23 14.44
C ASP A 67 -20.92 -9.33 13.21
N PRO A 68 -21.77 -9.75 12.25
CA PRO A 68 -22.13 -8.94 11.09
C PRO A 68 -22.59 -7.52 11.43
N ALA A 69 -23.28 -7.33 12.56
CA ALA A 69 -23.70 -6.01 13.01
C ALA A 69 -22.52 -5.13 13.42
N LYS A 70 -21.49 -5.73 14.06
CA LYS A 70 -20.23 -5.03 14.39
C LYS A 70 -19.43 -4.70 13.13
N ILE A 71 -19.42 -5.59 12.15
CA ILE A 71 -18.76 -5.34 10.85
C ILE A 71 -19.40 -4.14 10.16
N ALA A 72 -20.74 -4.12 10.05
CA ALA A 72 -21.47 -3.01 9.43
C ALA A 72 -21.26 -1.69 10.18
N LEU A 73 -21.26 -1.71 11.51
CA LEU A 73 -20.95 -0.52 12.31
C LEU A 73 -19.51 -0.04 12.10
N GLY A 74 -18.54 -0.96 12.12
CA GLY A 74 -17.14 -0.64 11.87
C GLY A 74 -16.92 -0.04 10.48
N GLU A 75 -17.57 -0.58 9.46
CA GLU A 75 -17.57 -0.02 8.11
C GLU A 75 -18.14 1.40 8.10
N ALA A 76 -19.30 1.64 8.71
CA ALA A 76 -19.88 2.98 8.78
C ALA A 76 -18.91 3.98 9.45
N LEU A 77 -18.34 3.61 10.61
CA LEU A 77 -17.38 4.45 11.34
C LEU A 77 -16.09 4.69 10.54
N PHE A 78 -15.62 3.71 9.77
CA PHE A 78 -14.39 3.83 8.98
C PHE A 78 -14.49 4.93 7.91
N PHE A 79 -15.68 5.14 7.36
CA PHE A 79 -15.95 6.19 6.38
C PHE A 79 -16.49 7.48 7.00
N ASP A 80 -16.88 7.47 8.28
CA ASP A 80 -17.49 8.61 8.96
C ASP A 80 -16.47 9.71 9.26
N LYS A 81 -16.69 10.89 8.67
CA LYS A 81 -15.85 12.07 8.88
C LYS A 81 -16.17 12.77 10.19
N GLU A 82 -17.32 12.53 10.82
CA GLU A 82 -17.69 13.14 12.12
C GLU A 82 -16.73 12.72 13.24
N LEU A 83 -15.97 11.63 13.06
CA LEU A 83 -14.91 11.21 13.97
C LEU A 83 -13.64 12.08 13.86
N GLY A 84 -13.45 12.76 12.73
CA GLY A 84 -12.38 13.73 12.52
C GLY A 84 -12.76 15.09 13.11
N GLY A 85 -11.81 15.78 13.75
CA GLY A 85 -12.09 17.04 14.43
C GLY A 85 -12.64 18.14 13.52
N ASN A 86 -12.19 18.17 12.25
CA ASN A 86 -12.66 19.11 11.23
C ASN A 86 -13.86 18.62 10.43
N ARG A 87 -14.31 17.39 10.65
CA ARG A 87 -15.40 16.73 9.89
C ARG A 87 -15.15 16.61 8.39
N ASP A 88 -13.89 16.60 7.97
CA ASP A 88 -13.47 16.50 6.57
C ASP A 88 -12.68 15.21 6.26
N THR A 89 -12.23 14.50 7.29
CA THR A 89 -11.28 13.39 7.23
C THR A 89 -11.78 12.22 8.07
N SER A 90 -11.77 11.03 7.48
CA SER A 90 -12.13 9.73 8.11
C SER A 90 -10.97 8.74 7.97
N CYS A 91 -11.06 7.56 8.59
CA CYS A 91 -10.06 6.49 8.40
C CYS A 91 -9.86 6.17 6.92
N ALA A 92 -10.96 6.09 6.17
CA ALA A 92 -10.96 5.84 4.73
C ALA A 92 -10.26 6.91 3.89
N THR A 93 -10.03 8.11 4.43
CA THR A 93 -9.37 9.19 3.68
C THR A 93 -7.91 8.85 3.38
N CYS A 94 -7.23 8.20 4.33
CA CYS A 94 -5.84 7.77 4.19
C CYS A 94 -5.68 6.25 3.98
N HIS A 95 -6.71 5.46 4.31
CA HIS A 95 -6.68 4.00 4.20
C HIS A 95 -7.77 3.48 3.25
N HIS A 96 -7.81 4.01 2.03
CA HIS A 96 -8.96 3.77 1.15
C HIS A 96 -8.89 2.40 0.45
N PRO A 97 -9.98 1.61 0.38
CA PRO A 97 -9.97 0.30 -0.29
C PRO A 97 -9.58 0.36 -1.78
N LEU A 98 -10.02 1.39 -2.51
CA LEU A 98 -9.64 1.61 -3.92
C LEU A 98 -8.14 1.90 -4.11
N LEU A 99 -7.42 2.19 -3.04
CA LEU A 99 -5.99 2.50 -3.01
C LEU A 99 -5.22 1.44 -2.21
N HIS A 100 -5.76 0.22 -2.16
CA HIS A 100 -5.16 -0.94 -1.50
C HIS A 100 -4.93 -0.73 0.00
N GLY A 101 -5.83 0.02 0.66
CA GLY A 101 -5.77 0.26 2.10
C GLY A 101 -4.80 1.35 2.54
N GLY A 102 -4.17 2.06 1.60
CA GLY A 102 -3.43 3.31 1.81
C GLY A 102 -4.04 4.47 1.03
N ASP A 103 -3.25 5.50 0.76
CA ASP A 103 -3.64 6.67 -0.05
C ASP A 103 -2.83 6.81 -1.35
N GLY A 104 -1.87 5.92 -1.60
CA GLY A 104 -1.02 5.99 -2.79
C GLY A 104 -0.09 7.21 -2.82
N LEU A 105 0.12 7.88 -1.69
CA LEU A 105 1.06 8.99 -1.54
C LEU A 105 2.33 8.55 -0.80
N PRO A 106 3.49 9.18 -1.07
CA PRO A 106 4.71 8.94 -0.29
C PRO A 106 4.52 9.28 1.21
N VAL A 107 3.72 10.31 1.48
CA VAL A 107 3.30 10.75 2.81
C VAL A 107 1.88 11.30 2.73
N SER A 108 1.10 11.09 3.80
CA SER A 108 -0.32 11.38 3.77
C SER A 108 -0.65 12.86 3.92
N LEU A 109 -1.86 13.22 3.50
CA LEU A 109 -2.49 14.52 3.70
C LEU A 109 -3.66 14.34 4.67
N GLY A 110 -3.52 14.87 5.89
CA GLY A 110 -4.58 14.79 6.91
C GLY A 110 -5.69 15.82 6.70
N THR A 111 -6.07 16.48 7.78
CA THR A 111 -7.16 17.48 7.81
C THR A 111 -6.92 18.66 6.85
N GLY A 112 -8.02 19.23 6.35
CA GLY A 112 -8.04 20.35 5.39
C GLY A 112 -7.75 19.96 3.94
N GLY A 113 -7.34 18.72 3.67
CA GLY A 113 -7.11 18.22 2.32
C GLY A 113 -8.41 17.91 1.57
N ARG A 114 -8.38 18.07 0.24
CA ARG A 114 -9.53 17.82 -0.65
C ARG A 114 -9.20 16.76 -1.69
N GLY A 115 -10.18 15.94 -2.06
CA GLY A 115 -9.99 14.82 -3.00
C GLY A 115 -9.46 13.56 -2.32
N LEU A 116 -9.06 12.57 -3.12
CA LEU A 116 -8.67 11.24 -2.66
C LEU A 116 -7.39 10.77 -3.36
N GLY A 117 -6.55 10.07 -2.61
CA GLY A 117 -5.31 9.48 -3.09
C GLY A 117 -4.36 10.45 -3.77
N THR A 118 -3.81 10.07 -4.92
CA THR A 118 -2.90 10.92 -5.71
C THR A 118 -3.54 12.20 -6.26
N ALA A 119 -4.88 12.27 -6.29
CA ALA A 119 -5.62 13.48 -6.65
C ALA A 119 -5.90 14.39 -5.44
N ARG A 120 -5.54 13.97 -4.22
CA ARG A 120 -5.76 14.75 -3.00
C ARG A 120 -4.80 15.95 -2.96
N THR A 121 -5.33 17.13 -2.66
CA THR A 121 -4.58 18.37 -2.54
C THR A 121 -4.45 18.80 -1.09
N VAL A 122 -3.33 19.42 -0.76
CA VAL A 122 -3.09 19.98 0.58
C VAL A 122 -3.97 21.21 0.80
N GLY A 123 -4.60 21.29 1.98
CA GLY A 123 -5.37 22.48 2.38
C GLY A 123 -4.46 23.68 2.61
N GLU A 124 -5.04 24.88 2.55
CA GLU A 124 -4.29 26.12 2.83
C GLU A 124 -3.71 26.08 4.25
N GLY A 125 -2.41 26.38 4.35
CA GLY A 125 -1.69 26.39 5.62
C GLY A 125 -1.47 25.00 6.25
N ARG A 126 -1.82 23.90 5.58
CA ARG A 126 -1.64 22.53 6.11
C ARG A 126 -0.26 21.97 5.82
N GLU A 127 0.17 21.05 6.67
CA GLU A 127 1.42 20.32 6.56
C GLU A 127 1.18 18.87 6.12
N LEU A 128 2.21 18.26 5.54
CA LEU A 128 2.21 16.84 5.24
C LEU A 128 2.37 16.04 6.53
N ILE A 129 1.70 14.91 6.62
CA ILE A 129 1.91 13.98 7.74
C ILE A 129 3.31 13.38 7.59
N PRO A 130 4.14 13.30 8.65
CA PRO A 130 5.55 12.92 8.52
C PRO A 130 5.78 11.44 8.20
N ARG A 131 4.72 10.66 7.90
CA ARG A 131 4.75 9.23 7.66
C ARG A 131 3.73 8.84 6.59
N ASN A 132 4.02 7.76 5.88
CA ASN A 132 3.08 7.10 4.97
C ASN A 132 1.97 6.40 5.78
N ALA A 133 0.76 6.37 5.23
CA ALA A 133 -0.33 5.53 5.69
C ALA A 133 -0.12 4.07 5.24
N PRO A 134 0.15 3.13 6.17
CA PRO A 134 0.30 1.72 5.82
C PRO A 134 -1.03 1.10 5.35
N GLU A 135 -0.96 0.01 4.60
CA GLU A 135 -2.13 -0.80 4.30
C GLU A 135 -2.74 -1.42 5.56
N ILE A 136 -4.07 -1.58 5.57
CA ILE A 136 -4.82 -2.13 6.70
C ILE A 136 -5.19 -3.61 6.54
N PHE A 137 -4.83 -4.24 5.43
CA PHE A 137 -5.14 -5.65 5.21
C PHE A 137 -4.43 -6.53 6.24
N ASN A 138 -5.13 -7.55 6.74
CA ASN A 138 -4.64 -8.53 7.71
C ASN A 138 -4.21 -7.97 9.08
N ARG A 139 -4.34 -6.67 9.34
CA ARG A 139 -3.95 -6.04 10.61
C ARG A 139 -4.81 -6.47 11.81
N GLY A 140 -5.91 -7.17 11.57
CA GLY A 140 -6.74 -7.78 12.62
C GLY A 140 -6.35 -9.21 13.00
N ALA A 141 -5.34 -9.79 12.33
CA ALA A 141 -4.86 -11.14 12.64
C ALA A 141 -4.22 -11.21 14.03
N VAL A 142 -4.32 -12.37 14.69
CA VAL A 142 -3.87 -12.53 16.09
C VAL A 142 -2.35 -12.37 16.25
N GLU A 143 -1.61 -12.68 15.19
CA GLU A 143 -0.16 -12.53 15.10
C GLU A 143 0.25 -11.05 14.95
N TRP A 144 -0.68 -10.17 14.58
CA TRP A 144 -0.41 -8.74 14.39
C TRP A 144 -0.54 -7.96 15.70
N GLN A 145 0.54 -7.92 16.47
CA GLN A 145 0.50 -7.42 17.85
C GLN A 145 0.97 -5.97 18.04
N THR A 146 1.46 -5.32 16.99
CA THR A 146 1.95 -3.93 17.03
C THR A 146 1.33 -3.04 15.96
N MET A 147 1.03 -1.78 16.28
CA MET A 147 0.56 -0.77 15.31
C MET A 147 1.47 0.45 15.25
N PHE A 148 1.34 1.21 14.17
CA PHE A 148 2.17 2.35 13.78
C PHE A 148 3.62 2.00 13.43
N TRP A 149 4.28 2.89 12.70
CA TRP A 149 5.69 2.76 12.31
C TRP A 149 6.67 2.71 13.48
N ASP A 150 6.29 3.29 14.62
CA ASP A 150 7.11 3.34 15.83
C ASP A 150 6.69 2.30 16.88
N GLY A 151 5.73 1.43 16.58
CA GLY A 151 5.27 0.39 17.50
C GLY A 151 4.65 0.93 18.79
N ARG A 152 4.20 2.19 18.82
CA ARG A 152 3.66 2.83 20.04
C ARG A 152 2.39 2.18 20.58
N VAL A 153 1.78 1.28 19.81
CA VAL A 153 0.76 0.34 20.28
C VAL A 153 1.36 -1.05 20.18
N ASP A 154 1.41 -1.74 21.31
CA ASP A 154 1.96 -3.09 21.44
C ASP A 154 1.10 -3.91 22.41
N THR A 155 0.80 -5.15 22.00
CA THR A 155 0.02 -6.15 22.74
C THR A 155 0.80 -7.45 22.93
N TYR A 156 2.10 -7.45 22.60
CA TYR A 156 2.99 -8.60 22.77
C TYR A 156 3.32 -8.86 24.25
N SER A 157 3.46 -7.80 25.05
CA SER A 157 3.70 -7.92 26.50
C SER A 157 2.45 -8.33 27.28
N GLU A 158 2.64 -8.76 28.54
CA GLU A 158 1.53 -9.04 29.46
C GLU A 158 0.57 -7.84 29.60
N ASP A 159 1.13 -6.63 29.57
CA ASP A 159 0.38 -5.38 29.58
C ASP A 159 0.30 -4.77 28.16
N ILE A 160 -0.83 -4.13 27.86
CA ILE A 160 -1.00 -3.36 26.62
C ILE A 160 -0.24 -2.03 26.74
N ASN A 161 0.72 -1.81 25.84
CA ASN A 161 1.40 -0.52 25.71
C ASN A 161 0.65 0.33 24.68
N SER A 162 0.21 1.53 25.06
CA SER A 162 -0.42 2.48 24.15
C SER A 162 -0.34 3.91 24.68
N PRO A 163 -0.55 4.94 23.84
CA PRO A 163 -0.63 6.33 24.30
C PRO A 163 -1.72 6.59 25.35
N ALA A 164 -2.75 5.74 25.46
CA ALA A 164 -3.79 5.87 26.47
C ALA A 164 -3.34 5.41 27.87
N GLY A 165 -2.28 4.60 27.97
CA GLY A 165 -1.86 3.97 29.22
C GLY A 165 -3.03 3.26 29.91
N THR A 166 -3.31 3.62 31.16
CA THR A 166 -4.38 3.01 31.98
C THR A 166 -5.80 3.46 31.62
N GLN A 167 -5.98 4.31 30.60
CA GLN A 167 -7.28 4.85 30.19
C GLN A 167 -7.98 3.99 29.12
N LEU A 168 -7.40 2.85 28.76
CA LEU A 168 -8.03 1.92 27.82
C LEU A 168 -9.26 1.25 28.46
N PRO A 169 -10.35 1.06 27.70
CA PRO A 169 -11.45 0.22 28.13
C PRO A 169 -11.04 -1.25 28.19
N ALA A 170 -11.73 -2.02 29.02
CA ALA A 170 -11.55 -3.46 29.08
C ALA A 170 -12.13 -4.16 27.83
N GLY A 171 -11.66 -5.37 27.54
CA GLY A 171 -12.21 -6.23 26.47
C GLY A 171 -11.76 -5.85 25.06
N LEU A 172 -10.51 -5.41 24.91
CA LEU A 172 -9.91 -5.17 23.60
C LEU A 172 -9.27 -6.46 23.08
N ASP A 173 -9.67 -6.88 21.89
CA ASP A 173 -9.34 -8.20 21.37
C ASP A 173 -7.95 -8.27 20.70
N ASN A 174 -7.44 -7.15 20.17
CA ASN A 174 -6.19 -7.10 19.41
C ASN A 174 -5.60 -5.67 19.34
N ALA A 175 -4.40 -5.55 18.79
CA ALA A 175 -3.72 -4.27 18.61
C ALA A 175 -4.52 -3.26 17.76
N LEU A 176 -5.35 -3.73 16.82
CA LEU A 176 -6.18 -2.86 15.97
C LEU A 176 -7.30 -2.22 16.79
N ALA A 177 -7.92 -2.97 17.70
CA ALA A 177 -8.89 -2.45 18.65
C ALA A 177 -8.23 -1.42 19.59
N VAL A 178 -7.03 -1.72 20.12
CA VAL A 178 -6.28 -0.76 20.96
C VAL A 178 -5.99 0.54 20.22
N GLN A 179 -5.58 0.44 18.94
CA GLN A 179 -5.30 1.60 18.10
C GLN A 179 -6.50 2.54 17.96
N ALA A 180 -7.71 1.99 17.84
CA ALA A 180 -8.94 2.77 17.67
C ALA A 180 -9.44 3.46 18.96
N MET A 181 -8.93 3.06 20.14
CA MET A 181 -9.50 3.47 21.43
C MET A 181 -8.74 4.56 22.17
N PHE A 182 -7.57 4.99 21.68
CA PHE A 182 -6.89 6.15 22.27
C PHE A 182 -7.15 7.42 21.44
N PRO A 183 -7.07 8.61 22.06
CA PRO A 183 -7.37 9.86 21.36
C PRO A 183 -6.48 10.09 20.15
N VAL A 184 -6.98 10.79 19.13
CA VAL A 184 -6.14 11.28 18.03
C VAL A 184 -5.00 12.14 18.60
N THR A 185 -3.77 11.64 18.49
CA THR A 185 -2.58 12.25 19.09
C THR A 185 -1.97 13.33 18.19
N SER A 186 -2.07 13.16 16.88
CA SER A 186 -1.58 14.14 15.90
C SER A 186 -2.68 15.10 15.47
N ARG A 187 -2.41 16.40 15.60
CA ARG A 187 -3.35 17.45 15.15
C ARG A 187 -3.55 17.43 13.65
N ASP A 188 -2.47 17.34 12.89
CA ASP A 188 -2.55 17.44 11.43
C ASP A 188 -3.17 16.18 10.80
N GLU A 189 -3.09 15.01 11.44
CA GLU A 189 -3.69 13.76 10.93
C GLU A 189 -5.22 13.85 10.88
N MET A 190 -5.89 13.78 12.04
CA MET A 190 -7.35 13.64 12.12
C MET A 190 -8.03 14.68 13.02
N ARG A 191 -7.28 15.38 13.90
CA ARG A 191 -7.87 16.22 14.95
C ARG A 191 -8.12 17.67 14.54
N GLY A 192 -7.33 18.20 13.63
CA GLY A 192 -7.39 19.61 13.23
C GLY A 192 -6.59 20.55 14.14
N ARG A 193 -6.47 21.79 13.66
CA ARG A 193 -5.81 22.93 14.31
C ARG A 193 -6.86 23.79 15.00
N ASP A 194 -6.40 24.59 15.96
CA ASP A 194 -7.30 25.49 16.68
C ASP A 194 -7.82 26.58 15.74
N GLY A 195 -9.14 26.83 15.78
CA GLY A 195 -9.80 27.77 14.88
C GLY A 195 -10.26 27.17 13.55
N ASP A 196 -10.00 25.89 13.31
CA ASP A 196 -10.58 25.19 12.17
C ASP A 196 -12.11 25.20 12.27
N ILE A 197 -12.74 25.64 11.19
CA ILE A 197 -14.18 25.51 10.99
C ILE A 197 -14.43 24.28 10.14
N CYS A 198 -15.46 23.51 10.47
CA CYS A 198 -15.93 22.45 9.59
C CYS A 198 -16.36 23.10 8.27
N GLU A 199 -15.56 22.93 7.22
CA GLU A 199 -15.98 23.26 5.87
C GLU A 199 -16.99 22.19 5.46
N VAL A 200 -18.25 22.41 5.81
CA VAL A 200 -19.34 21.66 5.21
C VAL A 200 -19.22 21.92 3.72
N GLU A 201 -18.94 20.88 2.93
CA GLU A 201 -19.11 20.98 1.48
C GLU A 201 -20.57 21.39 1.28
N ASN A 202 -20.80 22.68 1.02
CA ASN A 202 -22.06 23.18 0.53
C ASN A 202 -22.22 22.49 -0.81
N ASN A 203 -22.95 21.36 -0.80
CA ASN A 203 -23.35 20.65 -1.98
C ASN A 203 -24.44 21.49 -2.67
N GLU A 204 -24.04 22.66 -3.16
CA GLU A 204 -24.79 23.38 -4.17
C GLU A 204 -24.41 22.79 -5.52
N THR A 205 -25.41 22.13 -6.12
CA THR A 205 -25.52 21.56 -7.48
C THR A 205 -25.06 20.13 -7.71
#